data_AF-A0A2N2NFQ0-F1
#
_entry.id   AF-A0A2N2NFQ0-F1
#
_cell.length_a   1.000
_cell.length_b   1.000
_cell.length_c   1.000
_cell.angle_alpha   90.00
_cell.angle_beta   90.00
_cell.angle_gamma   90.00
#
_symmetry.space_group_name_H-M   'P 1'
#
loop_
_entity.id
_entity.type
_entity.pdbx_description
1 polymer ?
#
loop_
_entity_poly.entity_id
_entity_poly.type
_entity_poly.pdbx_seq_one_letter_code
_entity_poly.pdbx_strand_id
1 'polypeptide(L)'
;MGTNLNSSSDSKNNRRWLFILIGILAACFLITACIAVIGAIIYFGIGKSSSININEVPNVAIELSVDDDGCGIVRGDVQGDTPVSSLTWVIQDQDGFSVLERNAENEDQYRYFASGTYTVHIKAWYEGAYHQISDQVTIHCK
;
A
#
# COMPACT_ATOMS: atom_id res chain seq x y z
N MET A 1 62.16 59.17 -34.95
CA MET A 1 61.79 58.02 -35.82
C MET A 1 61.37 56.88 -34.90
N GLY A 2 60.15 56.36 -35.06
CA GLY A 2 59.61 55.24 -34.26
C GLY A 2 58.36 55.60 -33.46
N THR A 3 57.19 55.29 -34.01
CA THR A 3 55.85 55.65 -33.53
C THR A 3 55.24 54.64 -32.54
N ASN A 4 54.43 55.21 -31.64
CA ASN A 4 53.43 54.64 -30.73
C ASN A 4 52.88 53.23 -31.01
N LEU A 5 52.83 52.44 -29.94
CA LEU A 5 52.09 51.18 -29.81
C LEU A 5 50.60 51.47 -29.56
N ASN A 6 49.77 50.86 -30.41
CA ASN A 6 48.32 50.95 -30.38
C ASN A 6 47.75 49.82 -29.48
N SER A 7 47.29 50.14 -28.27
CA SER A 7 46.63 49.20 -27.35
C SER A 7 45.23 49.71 -27.03
N SER A 8 44.23 49.29 -27.82
CA SER A 8 42.83 49.71 -27.63
C SER A 8 41.83 48.69 -28.18
N SER A 9 42.13 47.39 -28.13
CA SER A 9 41.23 46.35 -28.67
C SER A 9 41.10 45.09 -27.80
N ASP A 10 41.16 45.22 -26.46
CA ASP A 10 41.07 44.06 -25.56
C ASP A 10 39.83 44.09 -24.61
N SER A 11 39.26 45.27 -24.32
CA SER A 11 38.19 45.39 -23.31
C SER A 11 36.79 44.96 -23.79
N LYS A 12 36.53 45.01 -25.11
CA LYS A 12 35.20 44.73 -25.68
C LYS A 12 34.89 43.24 -25.80
N ASN A 13 35.92 42.40 -25.95
CA ASN A 13 35.77 40.95 -26.06
C ASN A 13 35.55 40.29 -24.69
N ASN A 14 36.16 40.84 -23.64
CA ASN A 14 36.09 40.29 -22.29
C ASN A 14 34.68 40.38 -21.66
N ARG A 15 33.93 41.48 -21.92
CA ARG A 15 32.55 41.63 -21.43
C ARG A 15 31.57 40.62 -22.05
N ARG A 16 31.75 40.25 -23.32
CA ARG A 16 30.92 39.23 -23.99
C ARG A 16 31.17 37.84 -23.44
N TRP A 17 32.44 37.52 -23.15
CA TRP A 17 32.82 36.25 -22.54
C TRP A 17 32.33 36.11 -21.10
N LEU A 18 32.29 37.23 -20.35
CA LEU A 18 31.73 37.27 -19.00
C LEU A 18 30.25 36.87 -18.95
N PHE A 19 29.41 37.31 -19.91
CA PHE A 19 28.00 36.93 -19.96
C PHE A 19 27.79 35.44 -20.29
N ILE A 20 28.65 34.87 -21.13
CA ILE A 20 28.62 33.44 -21.47
C ILE A 20 28.99 32.61 -20.22
N LEU A 21 30.02 33.01 -19.48
CA LEU A 21 30.41 32.36 -18.23
C LEU A 21 29.31 32.40 -17.17
N ILE A 22 28.64 33.55 -17.02
CA ILE A 22 27.53 33.70 -16.06
C ILE A 22 26.36 32.78 -16.45
N GLY A 23 26.04 32.68 -17.75
CA GLY A 23 25.01 31.77 -18.25
C GLY A 23 25.33 30.30 -17.97
N ILE A 24 26.58 29.87 -18.19
CA ILE A 24 27.02 28.50 -17.90
C ILE A 24 26.95 28.22 -16.39
N LEU A 25 27.42 29.14 -15.55
CA LEU A 25 27.36 28.99 -14.09
C LEU A 25 25.92 28.89 -13.57
N ALA A 26 25.01 29.70 -14.10
CA ALA A 26 23.59 29.65 -13.75
C ALA A 26 22.94 28.31 -14.17
N ALA A 27 23.28 27.80 -15.36
CA ALA A 27 22.81 26.50 -15.83
C ALA A 27 23.34 25.34 -14.97
N CYS A 28 24.62 25.37 -14.60
CA CYS A 28 25.21 24.37 -13.70
C CYS A 28 24.53 24.38 -12.33
N PHE A 29 24.24 25.56 -11.78
CA PHE A 29 23.55 25.69 -10.49
C PHE A 29 22.12 25.13 -10.53
N LEU A 30 21.38 25.35 -11.63
CA LEU A 30 20.05 24.77 -11.80
C LEU A 30 20.09 23.24 -11.88
N ILE A 31 21.07 22.68 -12.59
CA ILE A 31 21.22 21.23 -12.71
C ILE A 31 21.55 20.59 -11.35
N THR A 32 22.46 21.18 -10.58
CA THR A 32 22.82 20.64 -9.25
C THR A 32 21.67 20.73 -8.26
N ALA A 33 20.88 21.80 -8.31
CA ALA A 33 19.68 21.94 -7.50
C ALA A 33 18.63 20.86 -7.84
N CYS A 34 18.41 20.58 -9.13
CA CYS A 34 17.50 19.51 -9.56
C CYS A 34 17.94 18.13 -9.05
N ILE A 35 19.24 17.81 -9.15
CA ILE A 35 19.78 16.53 -8.67
C ILE A 35 19.62 16.41 -7.15
N ALA A 36 19.87 17.49 -6.39
CA ALA A 36 19.71 17.49 -4.94
C ALA A 36 18.25 17.28 -4.52
N VAL A 37 17.29 17.89 -5.21
CA VAL A 37 15.85 17.72 -4.94
C VAL A 37 15.41 16.28 -5.24
N ILE A 38 15.80 15.72 -6.39
CA ILE A 38 15.49 14.33 -6.74
C ILE A 38 16.13 13.38 -5.72
N GLY A 39 17.39 13.61 -5.35
CA GLY A 39 18.09 12.84 -4.33
C GLY A 39 17.40 12.90 -2.97
N ALA A 40 16.90 14.07 -2.55
CA ALA A 40 16.14 14.22 -1.33
C ALA A 40 14.80 13.47 -1.39
N ILE A 41 14.06 13.55 -2.51
CA ILE A 41 12.80 12.82 -2.69
C ILE A 41 13.03 11.30 -2.61
N ILE A 42 14.10 10.80 -3.23
CA ILE A 42 14.46 9.37 -3.18
C ILE A 42 14.88 8.98 -1.75
N TYR A 43 15.73 9.77 -1.11
CA TYR A 43 16.23 9.52 0.24
C TYR A 43 15.10 9.52 1.29
N PHE A 44 14.19 10.49 1.23
CA PHE A 44 13.05 10.57 2.14
C PHE A 44 11.90 9.63 1.75
N GLY A 45 11.70 9.34 0.47
CA GLY A 45 10.58 8.54 -0.03
C GLY A 45 10.76 7.03 0.11
N ILE A 46 12.00 6.52 0.17
CA ILE A 46 12.30 5.08 0.31
C ILE A 46 12.36 4.64 1.79
N GLY A 47 12.31 5.60 2.73
CA GLY A 47 12.48 5.35 4.16
C GLY A 47 11.21 4.93 4.89
N LYS A 48 10.74 3.70 4.68
CA LYS A 48 10.14 2.79 5.69
C LYS A 48 9.65 1.50 5.00
N SER A 49 10.58 0.62 4.65
CA SER A 49 10.22 -0.80 4.58
C SER A 49 10.03 -1.28 6.02
N SER A 50 8.81 -1.15 6.54
CA SER A 50 8.43 -1.91 7.73
C SER A 50 8.68 -3.38 7.39
N SER A 51 9.51 -4.06 8.17
CA SER A 51 9.63 -5.51 8.08
C SER A 51 8.28 -6.09 8.49
N ILE A 52 7.43 -6.38 7.52
CA ILE A 52 6.12 -7.00 7.74
C ILE A 52 6.38 -8.37 8.37
N ASN A 53 5.98 -8.54 9.63
CA ASN A 53 6.00 -9.84 10.27
C ASN A 53 4.71 -10.58 9.94
N ILE A 54 4.71 -11.31 8.81
CA ILE A 54 3.56 -12.10 8.34
C ILE A 54 3.08 -13.18 9.32
N ASN A 55 3.82 -13.44 10.40
CA ASN A 55 3.44 -14.43 11.42
C ASN A 55 2.74 -13.78 12.62
N GLU A 56 2.62 -12.45 12.66
CA GLU A 56 1.88 -11.78 13.71
C GLU A 56 0.38 -11.94 13.46
N VAL A 57 -0.31 -12.60 14.40
CA VAL A 57 -1.77 -12.71 14.36
C VAL A 57 -2.35 -11.45 15.00
N PRO A 58 -3.25 -10.71 14.31
CA PRO A 58 -3.84 -9.49 14.86
C PRO A 58 -4.69 -9.83 16.10
N ASN A 59 -4.65 -8.95 17.12
CA ASN A 59 -5.52 -9.08 18.29
C ASN A 59 -6.91 -8.52 17.97
N VAL A 60 -7.64 -9.27 17.14
CA VAL A 60 -8.98 -8.93 16.68
C VAL A 60 -9.80 -10.21 16.54
N ALA A 61 -11.08 -10.14 16.89
CA ALA A 61 -11.99 -11.26 16.87
C ALA A 61 -13.36 -10.85 16.33
N ILE A 62 -14.02 -11.78 15.65
CA ILE A 62 -15.43 -11.72 15.27
C ILE A 62 -16.07 -13.04 15.70
N GLU A 63 -17.24 -12.97 16.32
CA GLU A 63 -18.04 -14.16 16.62
C GLU A 63 -19.02 -14.42 15.49
N LEU A 64 -19.14 -15.68 15.07
CA LEU A 64 -20.12 -16.13 14.09
C LEU A 64 -21.26 -16.90 14.76
N SER A 65 -22.45 -16.75 14.20
CA SER A 65 -23.64 -17.52 14.59
C SER A 65 -24.35 -18.03 13.35
N VAL A 66 -24.93 -19.23 13.46
CA VAL A 66 -25.71 -19.85 12.37
C VAL A 66 -27.16 -19.44 12.53
N ASP A 67 -27.77 -19.00 11.44
CA ASP A 67 -29.18 -18.60 11.36
C ASP A 67 -30.11 -19.84 11.50
N ASP A 68 -31.39 -19.61 11.78
CA ASP A 68 -32.35 -20.66 12.18
C ASP A 68 -32.59 -21.73 11.10
N ASP A 69 -32.35 -21.40 9.83
CA ASP A 69 -32.47 -22.35 8.71
C ASP A 69 -31.22 -23.20 8.46
N GLY A 70 -30.12 -22.95 9.19
CA GLY A 70 -28.88 -23.71 9.07
C GLY A 70 -28.04 -23.39 7.84
N CYS A 71 -28.41 -22.40 7.02
CA CYS A 71 -27.69 -21.93 5.82
C CYS A 71 -27.25 -20.47 5.90
N GLY A 72 -27.94 -19.67 6.71
CA GLY A 72 -27.53 -18.31 7.03
C GLY A 72 -26.43 -18.30 8.09
N ILE A 73 -25.55 -17.31 8.00
CA ILE A 73 -24.52 -17.00 8.98
C ILE A 73 -24.65 -15.51 9.27
N VAL A 74 -24.61 -15.16 10.55
CA VAL A 74 -24.58 -13.78 11.03
C VAL A 74 -23.28 -13.59 11.80
N ARG A 75 -22.55 -12.52 11.48
CA ARG A 75 -21.37 -12.11 12.25
C ARG A 75 -21.73 -11.03 13.26
N GLY A 76 -21.01 -11.05 14.38
CA GLY A 76 -20.96 -9.94 15.30
C GLY A 76 -20.10 -8.78 14.78
N ASP A 77 -19.97 -7.76 15.64
CA ASP A 77 -19.05 -6.65 15.44
C ASP A 77 -17.59 -7.09 15.53
N VAL A 78 -16.71 -6.32 14.90
CA VAL A 78 -15.26 -6.48 15.03
C VAL A 78 -14.84 -6.05 16.44
N GLN A 79 -14.25 -6.97 17.20
CA GLN A 79 -13.77 -6.73 18.57
C GLN A 79 -12.24 -6.76 18.61
N GLY A 80 -11.63 -5.88 19.40
CA GLY A 80 -10.17 -5.80 19.56
C GLY A 80 -9.62 -4.42 19.21
N ASP A 81 -8.31 -4.25 19.46
CA ASP A 81 -7.62 -2.96 19.32
C ASP A 81 -6.84 -2.84 18.00
N THR A 82 -6.66 -3.96 17.29
CA THR A 82 -5.90 -4.00 16.05
C THR A 82 -6.78 -3.62 14.86
N PRO A 83 -6.50 -2.52 14.13
CA PRO A 83 -7.26 -2.17 12.95
C PRO A 83 -7.00 -3.19 11.83
N VAL A 84 -8.08 -3.67 11.23
CA VAL A 84 -8.06 -4.57 10.07
C VAL A 84 -8.96 -4.04 8.96
N SER A 85 -8.87 -4.63 7.78
CA SER A 85 -9.67 -4.24 6.61
C SER A 85 -9.95 -5.44 5.72
N SER A 86 -10.78 -5.26 4.70
CA SER A 86 -11.10 -6.30 3.71
C SER A 86 -11.65 -7.58 4.37
N LEU A 87 -12.64 -7.45 5.26
CA LEU A 87 -13.33 -8.61 5.81
C LEU A 87 -13.80 -9.50 4.66
N THR A 88 -13.64 -10.81 4.81
CA THR A 88 -13.85 -11.78 3.73
C THR A 88 -14.56 -13.01 4.27
N TRP A 89 -15.74 -13.31 3.73
CA TRP A 89 -16.41 -14.59 3.94
C TRP A 89 -15.61 -15.69 3.28
N VAL A 90 -15.33 -16.76 4.02
CA VAL A 90 -14.70 -17.97 3.52
C VAL A 90 -15.58 -19.16 3.86
N ILE A 91 -15.94 -19.94 2.84
CA ILE A 91 -16.72 -21.16 2.98
C ILE A 91 -15.92 -22.30 2.38
N GLN A 92 -15.78 -23.37 3.16
CA GLN A 92 -15.06 -24.58 2.76
C GLN A 92 -15.98 -25.79 2.79
N ASP A 93 -15.78 -26.71 1.85
CA ASP A 93 -16.40 -28.03 1.92
C ASP A 93 -15.73 -28.90 3.01
N GLN A 94 -16.22 -30.14 3.17
CA GLN A 94 -15.69 -31.07 4.18
C GLN A 94 -14.27 -31.58 3.89
N ASP A 95 -13.82 -31.46 2.64
CA ASP A 95 -12.46 -31.82 2.24
C ASP A 95 -11.49 -30.63 2.44
N GLY A 96 -12.00 -29.47 2.86
CA GLY A 96 -11.25 -28.26 3.14
C GLY A 96 -11.03 -27.36 1.92
N PHE A 97 -11.63 -27.67 0.77
CA PHE A 97 -11.55 -26.79 -0.40
C PHE A 97 -12.43 -25.56 -0.20
N SER A 98 -11.85 -24.40 -0.49
CA SER A 98 -12.59 -23.15 -0.47
C SER A 98 -13.54 -23.09 -1.66
N VAL A 99 -14.85 -23.11 -1.38
CA VAL A 99 -15.91 -23.02 -2.38
C VAL A 99 -16.40 -21.59 -2.58
N LEU A 100 -16.07 -20.69 -1.65
CA LEU A 100 -16.34 -19.27 -1.75
C LEU A 100 -15.34 -18.48 -0.90
N GLU A 101 -14.69 -17.49 -1.50
CA GLU A 101 -13.97 -16.41 -0.81
C GLU A 101 -14.38 -15.07 -1.43
N ARG A 102 -14.96 -14.16 -0.63
CA ARG A 102 -15.35 -12.84 -1.14
C ARG A 102 -15.42 -11.78 -0.05
N ASN A 103 -15.31 -10.52 -0.47
CA ASN A 103 -15.42 -9.36 0.43
C ASN A 103 -16.77 -9.32 1.19
N ALA A 104 -16.69 -8.87 2.44
CA ALA A 104 -17.72 -8.83 3.47
C ALA A 104 -17.64 -7.58 4.35
N GLU A 105 -16.89 -6.54 3.95
CA GLU A 105 -16.57 -5.36 4.80
C GLU A 105 -17.82 -4.68 5.39
N ASN A 106 -18.91 -4.67 4.62
CA ASN A 106 -20.18 -4.04 5.00
C ASN A 106 -21.34 -5.04 4.98
N GLU A 107 -21.03 -6.32 5.23
CA GLU A 107 -22.02 -7.40 5.23
C GLU A 107 -21.98 -8.14 6.56
N ASP A 108 -23.05 -8.00 7.34
CA ASP A 108 -23.16 -8.62 8.67
C ASP A 108 -23.79 -10.02 8.62
N GLN A 109 -24.39 -10.39 7.49
CA GLN A 109 -25.06 -11.68 7.32
C GLN A 109 -24.85 -12.21 5.91
N TYR A 110 -24.69 -13.52 5.78
CA TYR A 110 -24.59 -14.19 4.49
C TYR A 110 -25.40 -15.48 4.47
N ARG A 111 -25.96 -15.81 3.31
CA ARG A 111 -26.66 -17.08 3.07
C ARG A 111 -25.98 -17.86 1.97
N TYR A 112 -25.62 -19.11 2.29
CA TYR A 112 -25.15 -20.06 1.29
C TYR A 112 -26.34 -20.85 0.71
N PHE A 113 -26.30 -21.14 -0.58
CA PHE A 113 -27.47 -21.68 -1.30
C PHE A 113 -27.26 -23.08 -1.85
N ALA A 114 -26.04 -23.60 -1.86
CA ALA A 114 -25.79 -24.97 -2.30
C ALA A 114 -26.06 -25.93 -1.13
N SER A 115 -26.77 -27.02 -1.41
CA SER A 115 -26.99 -28.07 -0.42
C SER A 115 -25.66 -28.73 -0.04
N GLY A 116 -25.55 -29.18 1.22
CA GLY A 116 -24.33 -29.78 1.74
C GLY A 116 -23.97 -29.31 3.15
N THR A 117 -22.80 -29.71 3.61
CA THR A 117 -22.23 -29.28 4.89
C THR A 117 -20.94 -28.52 4.63
N TYR A 118 -20.83 -27.35 5.24
CA TYR A 118 -19.72 -26.44 4.98
C TYR A 118 -19.21 -25.82 6.28
N THR A 119 -17.92 -25.51 6.32
CA THR A 119 -17.30 -24.73 7.38
C THR A 119 -17.17 -23.28 6.93
N VAL A 120 -17.54 -22.34 7.79
CA VAL A 120 -17.54 -20.91 7.50
C VAL A 120 -16.68 -20.18 8.52
N HIS A 121 -15.86 -19.24 8.04
CA HIS A 121 -15.12 -18.30 8.86
C HIS A 121 -14.92 -16.96 8.13
N ILE A 122 -14.45 -15.95 8.85
CA ILE A 122 -14.05 -14.64 8.33
C ILE A 122 -12.53 -14.52 8.37
N LYS A 123 -11.97 -14.05 7.25
CA LYS A 123 -10.61 -13.51 7.17
C LYS A 123 -10.62 -12.00 7.10
N ALA A 124 -9.54 -11.35 7.53
CA ALA A 124 -9.30 -9.94 7.33
C ALA A 124 -7.85 -9.68 6.90
N TRP A 125 -7.64 -8.61 6.15
CA TRP A 125 -6.33 -8.13 5.75
C TRP A 125 -5.68 -7.35 6.89
N TYR A 126 -4.51 -7.82 7.30
CA TYR A 126 -3.65 -7.20 8.30
C TYR A 126 -2.20 -7.36 7.87
N GLU A 127 -1.41 -6.28 7.95
CA GLU A 127 0.04 -6.30 7.69
C GLU A 127 0.44 -7.18 6.48
N GLY A 128 -0.16 -6.96 5.32
CA GLY A 128 0.26 -7.61 4.07
C GLY A 128 -0.26 -9.04 3.83
N ALA A 129 -1.09 -9.60 4.72
CA ALA A 129 -1.67 -10.93 4.54
C ALA A 129 -3.12 -11.01 5.06
N TYR A 130 -3.83 -12.07 4.64
CA TYR A 130 -5.12 -12.42 5.20
C TYR A 130 -4.96 -13.34 6.40
N HIS A 131 -5.54 -12.95 7.52
CA HIS A 131 -5.59 -13.73 8.75
C HIS A 131 -7.03 -14.11 9.03
N GLN A 132 -7.28 -15.34 9.47
CA GLN A 132 -8.58 -15.70 10.03
C GLN A 132 -8.76 -14.96 11.35
N ILE A 133 -9.89 -14.27 11.50
CA ILE A 133 -10.19 -13.45 12.68
C ILE A 133 -11.51 -13.83 13.36
N SER A 134 -12.16 -14.91 12.90
CA SER A 134 -13.34 -15.45 13.58
C SER A 134 -13.12 -16.88 14.03
N ASP A 135 -14.04 -17.36 14.86
CA ASP A 135 -14.28 -18.78 15.02
C ASP A 135 -14.75 -19.44 13.70
N GLN A 136 -14.79 -20.77 13.70
CA GLN A 136 -15.31 -21.57 12.60
C GLN A 136 -16.66 -22.14 13.00
N VAL A 137 -17.67 -21.91 12.17
CA VAL A 137 -19.01 -22.49 12.35
C VAL A 137 -19.32 -23.46 11.21
N THR A 138 -20.17 -24.44 11.48
CA THR A 138 -20.62 -25.40 10.48
C THR A 138 -22.07 -25.11 10.09
N ILE A 139 -22.33 -25.00 8.79
CA ILE A 139 -23.67 -24.86 8.23
C ILE A 139 -24.11 -26.17 7.56
N HIS A 140 -25.41 -26.43 7.56
CA HIS A 140 -26.02 -27.62 6.97
C HIS A 140 -27.19 -27.22 6.06
N CYS A 141 -26.92 -27.12 4.77
CA CYS A 141 -27.89 -26.71 3.78
C CYS A 141 -28.64 -27.88 3.17
N LYS A 142 -29.98 -27.79 3.19
CA LYS A 142 -30.91 -28.84 2.73
C LYS A 142 -31.62 -28.44 1.45
#